data_AF-A0A0F9GV54-F1
#
_entry.id   AF-A0A0F9GV54-F1
#
_cell.length_a   1.000
_cell.length_b   1.000
_cell.length_c   1.000
_cell.angle_alpha   90.00
_cell.angle_beta   90.00
_cell.angle_gamma   90.00
#
_symmetry.space_group_name_H-M   'P 1'
#
loop_
_entity.id
_entity.type
_entity.pdbx_description
1 polymer ?
#
loop_
_entity_poly.entity_id
_entity_poly.type
_entity_poly.pdbx_seq_one_letter_code
_entity_poly.pdbx_strand_id
1 'polypeptide(L)'
;MRKKRLLAAILLGVALCFGVNGVGYGEVQEWMDKEEVSYMDISLLQARIDYIMQRPNDFMDVMFYYDSTGIFGRELFSGDIDTKGKIMVQVEDTRDFFIDEPGLLITGFALELNAIYILSTLKSVATDRDSDIVAVFYREKRTRLFLPG
;
A
#
# COMPACT_ATOMS: atom_id res chain seq x y z
N MET A 1 51.48 36.29 16.75
CA MET A 1 51.12 35.60 15.48
C MET A 1 50.95 34.08 15.59
N ARG A 2 51.57 33.37 16.55
CA ARG A 2 51.49 31.89 16.68
C ARG A 2 50.08 31.32 16.92
N LYS A 3 49.20 32.02 17.64
CA LYS A 3 47.85 31.54 17.97
C LYS A 3 46.89 31.44 16.78
N LYS A 4 47.11 32.24 15.71
CA LYS A 4 46.27 32.21 14.50
C LYS A 4 46.54 30.99 13.61
N ARG A 5 47.77 30.44 13.64
CA ARG A 5 48.15 29.26 12.86
C ARG A 5 47.57 27.96 13.43
N LEU A 6 47.40 27.90 14.75
CA LEU A 6 46.80 26.73 15.42
C LEU A 6 45.31 26.61 15.10
N LEU A 7 44.59 27.73 15.10
CA LEU A 7 43.16 27.79 14.77
C LEU A 7 42.89 27.38 13.31
N ALA A 8 43.75 27.82 12.38
CA ALA A 8 43.65 27.42 10.97
C ALA A 8 43.88 25.91 10.78
N ALA A 9 44.83 25.31 11.51
CA ALA A 9 45.10 23.88 11.43
C ALA A 9 43.95 23.02 12.00
N ILE A 10 43.31 23.48 13.09
CA ILE A 10 42.15 22.79 13.68
C ILE A 10 40.94 22.87 12.73
N LEU A 11 40.68 24.04 12.13
CA LEU A 11 39.59 24.20 11.16
C LEU A 11 39.80 23.35 9.90
N LEU A 12 41.03 23.22 9.41
CA LEU A 12 41.38 22.34 8.29
C LEU A 12 41.24 20.86 8.65
N GLY A 13 41.61 20.45 9.87
CA GLY A 13 41.44 19.09 10.34
C GLY A 13 39.96 18.68 10.44
N VAL A 14 39.10 19.57 10.95
CA VAL A 14 37.65 19.32 11.05
C VAL A 14 37.01 19.26 9.66
N ALA A 15 37.40 20.14 8.73
CA ALA A 15 36.90 20.11 7.35
C ALA A 15 37.31 18.82 6.60
N LEU A 16 38.50 18.27 6.88
CA LEU A 16 38.95 17.01 6.29
C LEU A 16 38.30 15.77 6.92
N CYS A 17 37.91 15.82 8.20
CA CYS A 17 37.13 14.75 8.85
C CYS A 17 35.68 14.65 8.32
N PHE A 18 35.09 15.76 7.87
CA PHE A 18 33.75 15.76 7.25
C PHE A 18 33.77 15.70 5.72
N GLY A 19 34.90 16.03 5.07
CA GLY A 19 35.00 16.10 3.62
C GLY A 19 35.42 14.80 2.93
N VAL A 20 35.91 13.80 3.67
CA VAL A 20 36.43 12.56 3.10
C VAL A 20 35.95 11.35 3.92
N ASN A 21 34.64 11.11 3.93
CA ASN A 21 34.11 9.77 4.13
C ASN A 21 32.80 9.64 3.38
N GLY A 22 32.84 8.82 2.33
CA GLY A 22 31.67 8.18 1.79
C GLY A 22 30.92 9.05 0.82
N VAL A 23 31.16 8.78 -0.46
CA VAL A 23 30.09 8.59 -1.44
C VAL A 23 28.93 7.86 -0.75
N GLY A 24 28.04 8.61 -0.10
CA GLY A 24 26.75 8.13 0.38
C GLY A 24 25.80 8.03 -0.80
N TYR A 25 26.22 7.36 -1.88
CA TYR A 25 25.26 6.57 -2.61
C TYR A 25 24.90 5.49 -1.62
N GLY A 26 23.80 5.70 -0.89
CA GLY A 26 23.22 4.63 -0.08
C GLY A 26 23.18 3.44 -1.02
N GLU A 27 23.96 2.40 -0.70
CA GLU A 27 23.91 1.14 -1.42
C GLU A 27 22.45 0.73 -1.39
N VAL A 28 21.77 1.03 -2.49
CA VAL A 28 20.43 0.55 -2.79
C VAL A 28 20.60 -0.94 -2.73
N GLN A 29 20.14 -1.53 -1.64
CA GLN A 29 20.43 -2.91 -1.31
C GLN A 29 20.05 -3.76 -2.52
N GLU A 30 20.88 -4.73 -2.90
CA GLU A 30 20.77 -5.55 -4.12
C GLU A 30 19.40 -6.24 -4.31
N TRP A 31 18.54 -6.27 -3.28
CA TRP A 31 17.13 -6.69 -3.38
C TRP A 31 16.21 -5.66 -4.06
N MET A 32 16.56 -4.38 -4.09
CA MET A 32 15.88 -3.34 -4.86
C MET A 32 16.15 -3.44 -6.37
N ASP A 33 17.18 -4.20 -6.77
CA ASP A 33 17.57 -4.39 -8.17
C ASP A 33 16.80 -5.54 -8.87
N LYS A 34 15.88 -6.23 -8.16
CA LYS A 34 15.45 -7.57 -8.56
C LYS A 34 14.01 -7.80 -8.98
N GLU A 35 13.14 -6.80 -8.98
CA GLU A 35 11.84 -6.91 -9.64
C GLU A 35 11.52 -5.61 -10.37
N GLU A 36 11.32 -5.70 -11.70
CA GLU A 36 10.66 -4.64 -12.44
C GLU A 36 9.25 -4.48 -11.84
N VAL A 37 9.10 -3.53 -10.94
CA VAL A 37 7.80 -3.15 -10.38
C VAL A 37 6.92 -2.75 -11.55
N SER A 38 5.79 -3.42 -11.73
CA SER A 38 4.92 -3.12 -12.86
C SER A 38 4.28 -1.75 -12.68
N TYR A 39 3.91 -1.10 -13.78
CA TYR A 39 3.15 0.16 -13.72
C TYR A 39 1.88 0.00 -12.89
N MET A 40 1.24 -1.17 -12.94
CA MET A 40 0.07 -1.50 -12.14
C MET A 40 0.38 -1.45 -10.65
N ASP A 41 1.48 -2.06 -10.20
CA ASP A 41 1.86 -2.08 -8.77
C ASP A 41 2.10 -0.67 -8.24
N ILE A 42 2.73 0.20 -9.03
CA ILE A 42 2.94 1.61 -8.69
C ILE A 42 1.59 2.34 -8.56
N SER A 43 0.69 2.15 -9.53
CA SER A 43 -0.64 2.78 -9.50
C SER A 43 -1.48 2.31 -8.31
N LEU A 44 -1.42 1.02 -7.97
CA LEU A 44 -2.12 0.47 -6.82
C LEU A 44 -1.54 0.98 -5.49
N LEU A 45 -0.21 1.10 -5.40
CA LEU A 45 0.44 1.71 -4.24
C LEU A 45 0.03 3.18 -4.08
N GLN A 46 0.02 3.95 -5.17
CA GLN A 46 -0.43 5.33 -5.16
C GLN A 46 -1.89 5.44 -4.71
N ALA A 47 -2.77 4.56 -5.23
CA ALA A 47 -4.16 4.48 -4.82
C ALA A 47 -4.31 4.24 -3.31
N ARG A 48 -3.47 3.39 -2.71
CA ARG A 48 -3.44 3.16 -1.26
C ARG A 48 -3.05 4.42 -0.50
N ILE A 49 -1.99 5.08 -0.93
CA ILE A 49 -1.51 6.32 -0.31
C ILE A 49 -2.60 7.38 -0.37
N ASP A 50 -3.24 7.57 -1.52
CA ASP A 50 -4.29 8.57 -1.73
C ASP A 50 -5.49 8.35 -0.81
N TYR A 51 -5.90 7.08 -0.63
CA TYR A 51 -6.97 6.71 0.29
C TYR A 51 -6.60 7.03 1.75
N ILE A 52 -5.42 6.58 2.21
CA ILE A 52 -4.94 6.83 3.59
C ILE A 52 -4.84 8.33 3.86
N MET A 53 -4.32 9.10 2.92
CA MET A 53 -4.16 10.56 3.07
C MET A 53 -5.51 11.29 3.16
N GLN A 54 -6.56 10.78 2.50
CA GLN A 54 -7.90 11.35 2.58
C GLN A 54 -8.66 10.91 3.82
N ARG A 55 -8.30 9.76 4.42
CA ARG A 55 -8.92 9.25 5.64
C ARG A 55 -7.87 8.85 6.70
N PRO A 56 -7.07 9.79 7.21
CA PRO A 56 -5.94 9.48 8.09
C PRO A 56 -6.35 8.96 9.48
N ASN A 57 -7.61 9.16 9.87
CA ASN A 57 -8.20 8.66 11.11
C ASN A 57 -9.15 7.49 10.88
N ASP A 58 -9.12 6.88 9.69
CA ASP A 58 -9.88 5.68 9.45
C ASP A 58 -9.24 4.49 10.15
N PHE A 59 -10.07 3.50 10.44
CA PHE A 59 -9.65 2.27 11.11
C PHE A 59 -9.70 1.07 10.16
N MET A 60 -9.84 1.35 8.87
CA MET A 60 -9.76 0.36 7.80
C MET A 60 -8.32 0.30 7.31
N ASP A 61 -7.68 -0.87 7.40
CA ASP A 61 -6.49 -1.16 6.61
C ASP A 61 -6.93 -1.66 5.24
N VAL A 62 -6.45 -0.99 4.20
CA VAL A 62 -6.82 -1.27 2.82
C VAL A 62 -5.56 -1.64 2.04
N MET A 63 -5.62 -2.78 1.38
CA MET A 63 -4.56 -3.32 0.54
C MET A 63 -5.09 -3.56 -0.87
N PHE A 64 -4.25 -3.27 -1.87
CA PHE A 64 -4.56 -3.45 -3.28
C PHE A 64 -3.57 -4.43 -3.94
N TYR A 65 -4.09 -5.34 -4.76
CA TYR A 65 -3.28 -6.27 -5.54
C TYR A 65 -3.86 -6.42 -6.94
N TYR A 66 -3.03 -6.72 -7.94
CA TYR A 66 -3.50 -7.10 -9.27
C TYR A 66 -3.29 -8.60 -9.48
N ASP A 67 -4.35 -9.33 -9.83
CA ASP A 67 -4.26 -10.77 -10.05
C ASP A 67 -4.18 -11.10 -11.54
N SER A 68 -2.99 -11.06 -12.13
CA SER A 68 -2.83 -11.40 -13.55
C SER A 68 -3.13 -12.86 -13.89
N THR A 69 -3.11 -13.76 -12.91
CA THR A 69 -3.17 -15.22 -13.13
C THR A 69 -4.48 -15.86 -12.69
N GLY A 70 -5.25 -15.20 -11.83
CA GLY A 70 -6.42 -15.77 -11.16
C GLY A 70 -6.07 -16.67 -9.98
N ILE A 71 -4.86 -16.56 -9.42
CA ILE A 71 -4.42 -17.43 -8.32
C ILE A 71 -5.11 -17.05 -7.00
N PHE A 72 -5.36 -15.75 -6.80
CA PHE A 72 -5.96 -15.27 -5.55
C PHE A 72 -7.42 -15.70 -5.40
N GLY A 73 -8.15 -15.86 -6.50
CA GLY A 73 -9.49 -16.45 -6.51
C GLY A 73 -9.56 -17.80 -5.79
N ARG A 74 -8.49 -18.60 -5.86
CA ARG A 74 -8.43 -19.90 -5.18
C ARG A 74 -7.83 -19.85 -3.78
N GLU A 75 -6.86 -18.97 -3.54
CA GLU A 75 -6.15 -18.90 -2.26
C GLU A 75 -6.90 -18.04 -1.22
N LEU A 76 -7.43 -16.89 -1.67
CA LEU A 76 -8.07 -15.89 -0.82
C LEU A 76 -9.58 -16.05 -0.80
N PHE A 77 -10.21 -16.58 -1.85
CA PHE A 77 -11.65 -16.80 -1.89
C PHE A 77 -11.93 -18.29 -1.75
N SER A 78 -12.88 -18.64 -0.87
CA SER A 78 -13.25 -20.04 -0.63
C SER A 78 -14.21 -20.58 -1.70
N GLY A 79 -14.07 -20.12 -2.95
CA GLY A 79 -14.98 -20.45 -4.06
C GLY A 79 -14.41 -20.05 -5.42
N ASP A 80 -15.15 -20.34 -6.48
CA ASP A 80 -14.76 -20.09 -7.88
C ASP A 80 -14.93 -18.62 -8.28
N ILE A 81 -14.34 -17.69 -7.50
CA ILE A 81 -14.34 -16.27 -7.86
C ILE A 81 -13.27 -16.04 -8.92
N ASP A 82 -13.70 -15.57 -10.09
CA ASP A 82 -12.78 -15.17 -11.15
C ASP A 82 -12.13 -13.83 -10.79
N THR A 83 -10.88 -13.91 -10.37
CA THR A 83 -10.02 -12.77 -10.06
C THR A 83 -9.05 -12.46 -11.19
N LYS A 84 -9.00 -13.27 -12.25
CA LYS A 84 -7.97 -13.13 -13.29
C LYS A 84 -8.14 -11.80 -14.03
N GLY A 85 -7.07 -11.02 -14.07
CA GLY A 85 -7.02 -9.70 -14.67
C GLY A 85 -7.71 -8.61 -13.85
N LYS A 86 -8.06 -8.87 -12.59
CA LYS A 86 -8.81 -7.95 -11.73
C LYS A 86 -7.94 -7.35 -10.62
N ILE A 87 -8.40 -6.22 -10.10
CA ILE A 87 -7.85 -5.58 -8.92
C ILE A 87 -8.54 -6.15 -7.69
N MET A 88 -7.75 -6.69 -6.79
CA MET A 88 -8.15 -7.21 -5.52
C MET A 88 -8.07 -6.12 -4.47
N VAL A 89 -9.16 -5.89 -3.74
CA VAL A 89 -9.21 -4.95 -2.62
C VAL A 89 -9.41 -5.75 -1.34
N GLN A 90 -8.41 -5.75 -0.48
CA GLN A 90 -8.52 -6.33 0.85
C GLN A 90 -8.79 -5.20 1.84
N VAL A 91 -9.85 -5.35 2.62
CA VAL A 91 -10.24 -4.40 3.69
C VAL A 91 -10.25 -5.15 5.01
N GLU A 92 -9.59 -4.59 6.02
CA GLU A 92 -9.58 -5.10 7.39
C GLU A 92 -9.95 -3.98 8.37
N ASP A 93 -10.96 -4.21 9.21
CA ASP A 93 -11.32 -3.28 10.28
C ASP A 93 -10.47 -3.54 11.52
N THR A 94 -9.57 -2.61 11.82
CA THR A 94 -8.64 -2.72 12.94
C THR A 94 -9.28 -2.49 14.32
N ARG A 95 -10.54 -2.03 14.37
CA ARG A 95 -11.28 -1.83 15.62
C ARG A 95 -12.29 -2.91 15.92
N ASP A 96 -12.47 -3.87 15.01
CA ASP A 96 -13.48 -4.89 15.16
C ASP A 96 -14.91 -4.33 15.31
N PHE A 97 -15.21 -3.16 14.71
CA PHE A 97 -16.53 -2.53 14.81
C PHE A 97 -17.63 -3.37 14.13
N PHE A 98 -17.30 -4.02 13.02
CA PHE A 98 -18.26 -4.84 12.26
C PHE A 98 -18.41 -6.29 12.79
N ILE A 99 -17.89 -6.60 13.99
CA ILE A 99 -17.84 -7.97 14.52
C ILE A 99 -19.22 -8.58 14.82
N ASP A 100 -20.19 -7.78 15.26
CA ASP A 100 -21.41 -8.30 15.88
C ASP A 100 -22.65 -8.26 14.97
N GLU A 101 -22.59 -7.56 13.83
CA GLU A 101 -23.77 -7.34 12.98
C GLU A 101 -23.47 -7.60 11.49
N PRO A 102 -23.74 -8.82 10.98
CA PRO A 102 -23.49 -9.20 9.59
C PRO A 102 -24.20 -8.30 8.56
N GLY A 103 -25.38 -7.76 8.91
CA GLY A 103 -26.12 -6.84 8.04
C GLY A 103 -25.42 -5.48 7.90
N LEU A 104 -24.86 -4.95 8.99
CA LEU A 104 -24.06 -3.72 8.96
C LEU A 104 -22.76 -3.92 8.20
N LEU A 105 -22.17 -5.12 8.27
CA LEU A 105 -20.97 -5.45 7.53
C LEU A 105 -21.19 -5.34 6.02
N ILE A 106 -22.26 -5.91 5.47
CA ILE A 106 -22.51 -5.86 4.01
C ILE A 106 -22.72 -4.42 3.53
N THR A 107 -23.61 -3.67 4.18
CA THR A 107 -23.90 -2.29 3.76
C THR A 107 -22.71 -1.37 4.01
N GLY A 108 -22.05 -1.49 5.17
CA GLY A 108 -20.86 -0.72 5.51
C GLY A 108 -19.70 -1.02 4.55
N PHE A 109 -19.45 -2.28 4.25
CA PHE A 109 -18.40 -2.70 3.32
C PHE A 109 -18.67 -2.23 1.89
N ALA A 110 -19.92 -2.31 1.41
CA ALA A 110 -20.27 -1.79 0.08
C ALA A 110 -20.07 -0.27 -0.03
N LEU A 111 -20.44 0.47 1.02
CA LEU A 111 -20.21 1.91 1.11
C LEU A 111 -18.70 2.22 1.16
N GLU A 112 -17.95 1.43 1.91
CA GLU A 112 -16.50 1.60 2.03
C GLU A 112 -15.78 1.30 0.73
N LEU A 113 -16.14 0.23 0.04
CA LEU A 113 -15.60 -0.10 -1.28
C LEU A 113 -15.87 1.02 -2.30
N ASN A 114 -17.04 1.63 -2.24
CA ASN A 114 -17.35 2.79 -3.08
C ASN A 114 -16.51 4.02 -2.69
N ALA A 115 -16.30 4.25 -1.39
CA ALA A 115 -15.43 5.32 -0.92
C ALA A 115 -13.98 5.09 -1.39
N ILE A 116 -13.45 3.87 -1.24
CA ILE A 116 -12.15 3.46 -1.77
C ILE A 116 -12.06 3.75 -3.26
N TYR A 117 -13.03 3.33 -4.06
CA TYR A 117 -13.03 3.55 -5.50
C TYR A 117 -13.08 5.04 -5.90
N ILE A 118 -13.79 5.87 -5.14
CA ILE A 118 -13.94 7.30 -5.42
C ILE A 118 -12.72 8.11 -4.96
N LEU A 119 -12.24 7.82 -3.76
CA LEU A 119 -11.19 8.59 -3.09
C LEU A 119 -9.80 8.18 -3.58
N SER A 120 -9.58 6.92 -3.93
CA SER A 120 -8.30 6.50 -4.50
C SER A 120 -8.19 6.86 -5.98
N THR A 121 -6.96 6.81 -6.49
CA THR A 121 -6.68 6.88 -7.93
C THR A 121 -7.03 5.59 -8.68
N LEU A 122 -7.78 4.65 -8.10
CA LEU A 122 -8.21 3.41 -8.76
C LEU A 122 -8.95 3.64 -10.08
N LYS A 123 -9.71 4.73 -10.21
CA LYS A 123 -10.39 5.11 -11.47
C LYS A 123 -9.45 5.32 -12.66
N SER A 124 -8.15 5.50 -12.40
CA SER A 124 -7.16 5.60 -13.47
C SER A 124 -6.76 4.25 -14.05
N VAL A 125 -7.03 3.15 -13.33
CA VAL A 125 -6.62 1.79 -13.70
C VAL A 125 -7.77 0.77 -13.78
N ALA A 126 -8.92 1.07 -13.17
CA ALA A 126 -10.17 0.33 -13.32
C ALA A 126 -11.16 1.15 -14.15
N THR A 127 -11.68 0.56 -15.21
CA THR A 127 -12.68 1.17 -16.09
C THR A 127 -14.07 1.10 -15.46
N ASP A 128 -14.38 -0.03 -14.83
CA ASP A 128 -15.65 -0.31 -14.21
C ASP A 128 -15.44 -1.03 -12.87
N ARG A 129 -15.98 -0.45 -11.80
CA ARG A 129 -15.78 -0.95 -10.44
C ARG A 129 -16.30 -2.39 -10.31
N ASP A 130 -17.45 -2.68 -10.88
CA ASP A 130 -18.21 -3.90 -10.60
C ASP A 130 -17.58 -5.11 -11.31
N SER A 131 -16.97 -4.88 -12.48
CA SER A 131 -16.29 -5.92 -13.27
C SER A 131 -14.78 -6.01 -13.03
N ASP A 132 -14.11 -4.88 -12.77
CA ASP A 132 -12.64 -4.85 -12.64
C ASP A 132 -12.15 -5.05 -11.20
N ILE A 133 -13.02 -4.89 -10.20
CA ILE A 133 -12.64 -4.97 -8.78
C ILE A 133 -13.32 -6.14 -8.08
N VAL A 134 -12.52 -6.90 -7.33
CA VAL A 134 -13.01 -7.92 -6.39
C VAL A 134 -12.56 -7.55 -4.99
N ALA A 135 -13.51 -7.39 -4.08
CA ALA A 135 -13.20 -6.98 -2.72
C ALA A 135 -13.44 -8.11 -1.71
N VAL A 136 -12.56 -8.21 -0.73
CA VAL A 136 -12.66 -9.12 0.40
C VAL A 136 -12.51 -8.36 1.69
N PHE A 137 -13.43 -8.62 2.61
CA PHE A 137 -13.34 -8.12 3.98
C PHE A 137 -12.76 -9.20 4.89
N TYR A 138 -11.70 -8.86 5.63
CA TYR A 138 -11.10 -9.72 6.64
C TYR A 138 -11.48 -9.26 8.04
N ARG A 139 -11.71 -10.26 8.89
CA ARG A 139 -11.86 -10.12 10.35
C ARG A 139 -10.86 -11.04 11.02
N GLU A 140 -10.03 -10.50 11.93
CA GLU A 140 -9.02 -11.19 12.75
C GLU A 140 -8.51 -12.50 12.13
N LYS A 141 -7.85 -12.40 10.97
CA LYS A 141 -7.22 -13.53 10.24
C LYS A 141 -8.12 -14.73 9.89
N ARG A 142 -9.44 -14.71 10.08
CA ARG A 142 -10.28 -15.93 9.97
C ARG A 142 -11.62 -15.81 9.25
N THR A 143 -12.30 -14.67 9.27
CA THR A 143 -13.62 -14.57 8.61
C THR A 143 -13.53 -13.75 7.33
N ARG A 144 -14.02 -14.34 6.24
CA ARG A 144 -14.00 -13.78 4.88
C ARG A 144 -15.43 -13.46 4.48
N LEU A 145 -15.73 -12.19 4.19
CA LEU A 145 -16.97 -11.79 3.54
C LEU A 145 -16.64 -11.33 2.10
N PHE A 146 -17.48 -11.76 1.17
CA PHE A 146 -17.30 -11.53 -0.26
C PHE A 146 -18.43 -10.67 -0.80
N LEU A 147 -18.08 -9.64 -1.55
CA LEU A 147 -19.01 -8.95 -2.43
C LEU A 147 -18.47 -9.04 -3.85
N PRO A 148 -19.20 -9.66 -4.80
CA PRO A 148 -18.96 -9.34 -6.20
C PRO A 148 -19.20 -7.85 -6.38
N GLY A 149 -18.30 -7.18 -7.10
CA GLY A 149 -18.38 -5.76 -7.39
C GLY A 149 -19.73 -5.36 -7.96
#